data_AF-C0HM65-F1
#
_entry.id   AF-C0HM65-F1
#
_cell.length_a   1.000
_cell.length_b   1.000
_cell.length_c   1.000
_cell.angle_alpha   90.00
_cell.angle_beta   90.00
_cell.angle_gamma   90.00
#
_symmetry.space_group_name_H-M   'P 1'
#
loop_
_entity.id
_entity.type
_entity.pdbx_description
1 polymer ?
#
loop_
_entity_poly.entity_id
_entity_poly.type
_entity_poly.pdbx_seq_one_letter_code
_entity_poly.pdbx_strand_id
1 'polypeptide(L)' 'TFINHKCKSSSECLPACKAAIGRASGKCINSTCKCYY' A
#
# COMPACT_ATOMS: atom_id res chain seq x y z
N THR A 1 -4.74 -6.19 2.75
CA THR A 1 -3.51 -6.72 3.35
C THR A 1 -2.53 -5.62 3.69
N PHE A 2 -1.97 -5.65 4.90
CA PHE A 2 -0.82 -4.80 5.21
C PHE A 2 0.40 -5.36 4.52
N ILE A 3 1.04 -4.55 3.68
CA ILE A 3 2.35 -4.87 3.12
C ILE A 3 3.38 -4.17 3.99
N ASN A 4 4.51 -4.81 4.24
CA ASN A 4 5.58 -4.25 5.08
C ASN A 4 6.37 -3.17 4.31
N HIS A 5 5.64 -2.21 3.74
CA HIS A 5 6.15 -1.09 2.99
C HIS A 5 5.83 0.17 3.77
N LYS A 6 6.86 0.89 4.18
CA LYS A 6 6.69 2.17 4.85
C LYS A 6 6.22 3.21 3.85
N CYS A 7 5.26 4.02 4.28
CA CYS A 7 4.71 5.10 3.48
C CYS A 7 4.59 6.35 4.34
N LYS A 8 4.70 7.50 3.69
CA LYS A 8 4.26 8.79 4.24
C LYS A 8 2.92 9.20 3.67
N SER A 9 2.63 8.80 2.44
CA SER A 9 1.39 9.11 1.74
C SER A 9 0.74 7.87 1.12
N SER A 10 -0.59 7.88 1.04
CA SER A 10 -1.34 6.77 0.43
C SER A 10 -0.96 6.50 -1.03
N SER A 11 -0.51 7.53 -1.75
CA SER A 11 -0.05 7.41 -3.14
C SER A 11 1.20 6.54 -3.28
N GLU A 12 2.09 6.49 -2.28
CA GLU A 12 3.27 5.60 -2.28
C GLU A 12 2.86 4.13 -2.16
N CYS A 13 1.69 3.86 -1.57
CA CYS A 13 1.17 2.51 -1.45
C CYS A 13 0.58 1.98 -2.76
N LEU A 14 0.15 2.83 -3.68
CA LEU A 14 -0.45 2.39 -4.95
C LEU A 14 0.50 1.50 -5.76
N PRO A 15 1.76 1.90 -6.06
CA PRO A 15 2.69 1.05 -6.79
C PRO A 15 3.06 -0.20 -5.99
N ALA A 16 3.28 -0.07 -4.68
CA ALA A 16 3.66 -1.18 -3.82
C ALA A 16 2.54 -2.24 -3.71
N CYS A 17 1.29 -1.80 -3.59
CA CYS A 17 0.13 -2.68 -3.61
C CYS A 17 -0.08 -3.32 -4.97
N LYS A 18 0.13 -2.59 -6.06
CA LYS A 18 0.07 -3.17 -7.40
C LYS A 18 1.11 -4.28 -7.58
N ALA A 19 2.31 -4.11 -7.05
CA ALA A 19 3.36 -5.14 -7.10
C ALA A 19 3.04 -6.34 -6.18
N ALA A 20 2.49 -6.10 -5.00
CA ALA A 20 2.23 -7.16 -4.02
C ALA A 20 0.95 -7.98 -4.27
N ILE A 21 -0.13 -7.32 -4.72
CA ILE A 21 -1.46 -7.96 -4.90
C ILE A 21 -2.02 -7.80 -6.31
N GLY A 22 -1.30 -7.17 -7.24
CA GLY A 22 -1.78 -6.90 -8.60
C GLY A 22 -2.75 -5.72 -8.74
N ARG A 23 -3.18 -5.10 -7.64
CA ARG A 23 -4.08 -3.93 -7.61
C ARG A 23 -3.42 -2.71 -7.00
N ALA A 24 -3.46 -1.59 -7.72
CA ALA A 24 -3.09 -0.27 -7.21
C ALA A 24 -4.19 0.29 -6.29
N SER A 25 -4.53 -0.47 -5.25
CA SER A 25 -5.51 -0.06 -4.26
C SER A 25 -4.91 -0.25 -2.88
N GLY A 26 -4.60 0.86 -2.23
CA GLY A 26 -3.99 0.87 -0.91
C GLY A 26 -4.01 2.25 -0.29
N LYS A 27 -4.01 2.28 1.04
CA LYS A 27 -3.86 3.50 1.84
C LYS A 27 -2.69 3.36 2.78
N CYS A 28 -2.06 4.49 3.09
CA CYS A 28 -1.06 4.54 4.14
C CYS A 28 -1.76 4.64 5.50
N ILE A 29 -1.52 3.67 6.38
CA ILE A 29 -2.09 3.63 7.73
C ILE A 29 -0.96 3.39 8.72
N ASN A 30 -0.80 4.30 9.68
CA ASN A 30 0.26 4.23 10.69
C ASN A 30 1.67 4.03 10.09
N SER A 31 2.00 4.84 9.07
CA SER A 31 3.23 4.75 8.28
C SER A 31 3.47 3.44 7.54
N THR A 32 2.46 2.57 7.41
CA THR A 32 2.55 1.28 6.72
C THR A 32 1.45 1.18 5.65
N CYS A 33 1.80 0.64 4.49
CA CYS A 33 0.82 0.49 3.42
C CYS A 33 -0.16 -0.65 3.71
N LYS A 34 -1.45 -0.33 3.69
CA LYS A 34 -2.56 -1.28 3.68
C LYS A 34 -3.17 -1.33 2.28
N CYS A 35 -2.93 -2.43 1.57
CA CYS A 35 -3.55 -2.73 0.29
C CYS A 35 -4.96 -3.26 0.48
N TYR A 36 -5.86 -2.97 -0.46
CA TYR A 36 -7.20 -3.51 -0.50
C TYR A 36 -7.33 -4.39 -1.76
N TYR A 37 -7.89 -5.58 -1.58
CA TYR A 37 -8.16 -6.49 -2.69
C TYR A 37 -9.29 -5.96 -3.55
#